data_AF-A0A202FD91-F1
#
_entry.id   AF-A0A202FD91-F1
#
_cell.length_a   1.000
_cell.length_b   1.000
_cell.length_c   1.000
_cell.angle_alpha   90.00
_cell.angle_beta   90.00
_cell.angle_gamma   90.00
#
_symmetry.space_group_name_H-M   'P 1'
#
loop_
_entity.id
_entity.type
_entity.pdbx_description
1 polymer ?
#
loop_
_entity_poly.entity_id
_entity_poly.type
_entity_poly.pdbx_seq_one_letter_code
_entity_poly.pdbx_strand_id
1 'polypeptide(L)'
;MEKLHFNFDTTDAIAKPVHVGVVASGDLEVIFRPTDKKTEVNIVTGSDGFKEVWANVLKRFFDRYPIQANIEINDFGSTPGVVNLRLTQALEELKDEK
;
A
#
# COMPACT_ATOMS: atom_id res chain seq x y z
N MET A 1 -8.82 -11.39 -11.71
CA MET A 1 -8.56 -9.99 -11.33
C MET A 1 -9.65 -9.55 -10.39
N GLU A 2 -9.27 -9.13 -9.18
CA GLU A 2 -10.18 -8.72 -8.11
C GLU A 2 -9.88 -7.29 -7.65
N LYS A 3 -10.92 -6.65 -7.10
CA LYS A 3 -10.82 -5.33 -6.45
C LYS A 3 -11.04 -5.51 -4.96
N LEU A 4 -10.09 -5.07 -4.15
CA LEU A 4 -10.16 -5.11 -2.70
C LEU A 4 -10.16 -3.69 -2.15
N HIS A 5 -10.87 -3.50 -1.04
CA HIS A 5 -10.94 -2.24 -0.33
C HIS A 5 -10.77 -2.51 1.17
N PHE A 6 -9.87 -1.76 1.81
CA PHE A 6 -9.58 -1.84 3.23
C PHE A 6 -9.55 -0.44 3.85
N ASN A 7 -9.93 -0.37 5.12
CA ASN A 7 -9.88 0.85 5.92
C ASN A 7 -9.03 0.61 7.16
N PHE A 8 -8.18 1.56 7.52
CA PHE A 8 -7.34 1.51 8.71
C PHE A 8 -7.48 2.81 9.52
N ASP A 9 -7.54 2.66 10.84
CA ASP A 9 -7.45 3.78 11.77
C ASP A 9 -5.96 4.09 12.02
N THR A 10 -5.50 5.22 11.49
CA THR A 10 -4.09 5.65 11.43
C THR A 10 -3.98 7.11 11.88
N THR A 11 -2.80 7.58 12.26
CA THR A 11 -2.61 8.91 12.87
C THR A 11 -1.60 9.80 12.14
N ASP A 12 -0.70 9.24 11.36
CA ASP A 12 0.50 9.94 10.90
C ASP A 12 0.31 10.43 9.45
N ALA A 13 -0.33 11.59 9.29
CA ALA A 13 -0.66 12.15 7.98
C ALA A 13 0.57 12.49 7.14
N ILE A 14 0.54 12.10 5.87
CA ILE A 14 1.59 12.43 4.89
C ILE A 14 1.39 13.83 4.30
N ALA A 15 2.49 14.54 4.03
CA ALA A 15 2.45 15.90 3.50
C ALA A 15 2.52 16.00 1.97
N LYS A 16 3.04 14.96 1.31
CA LYS A 16 3.29 14.93 -0.14
C LYS A 16 2.89 13.57 -0.72
N PRO A 17 2.49 13.51 -2.01
CA PRO A 17 2.25 12.23 -2.66
C PRO A 17 3.56 11.50 -2.92
N VAL A 18 3.50 10.17 -2.97
CA VAL A 18 4.62 9.29 -3.36
C VAL A 18 4.12 8.18 -4.27
N HIS A 19 4.97 7.75 -5.20
CA HIS A 19 4.73 6.63 -6.08
C HIS A 19 5.98 5.74 -6.14
N VAL A 20 5.81 4.45 -5.92
CA VAL A 20 6.88 3.45 -5.99
C VAL A 20 6.41 2.23 -6.76
N GLY A 21 7.29 1.69 -7.62
CA GLY A 21 7.07 0.44 -8.33
C GLY A 21 6.46 0.61 -9.72
N VAL A 22 6.01 -0.51 -10.29
CA VAL A 22 5.40 -0.61 -11.62
C VAL A 22 4.53 -1.86 -11.70
N VAL A 23 3.49 -1.83 -12.53
CA VAL A 23 2.64 -2.99 -12.80
C VAL A 23 3.30 -3.91 -13.82
N ALA A 24 4.16 -4.82 -13.36
CA ALA A 24 4.81 -5.86 -14.16
C ALA A 24 4.70 -7.21 -13.46
N SER A 25 4.84 -8.32 -14.19
CA SER A 25 4.70 -9.67 -13.61
C SER A 25 5.58 -9.87 -12.36
N GLY A 26 4.94 -10.15 -11.22
CA GLY A 26 5.60 -10.32 -9.93
C GLY A 26 5.89 -9.03 -9.17
N ASP A 27 5.52 -7.87 -9.71
CA ASP A 27 5.68 -6.54 -9.09
C ASP A 27 4.34 -5.80 -8.99
N LEU A 28 4.36 -4.69 -8.24
CA LEU A 28 3.23 -3.81 -8.00
C LEU A 28 3.68 -2.36 -8.03
N GLU A 29 2.74 -1.47 -8.36
CA GLU A 29 2.87 -0.05 -8.08
C GLU A 29 2.05 0.32 -6.84
N VAL A 30 2.56 1.27 -6.07
CA VAL A 30 1.96 1.79 -4.85
C VAL A 30 1.97 3.31 -4.90
N ILE A 31 0.79 3.92 -4.78
CA ILE A 31 0.60 5.37 -4.83
C ILE A 31 -0.03 5.81 -3.52
N PHE A 32 0.65 6.68 -2.78
CA PHE A 32 0.08 7.32 -1.58
C PHE A 32 -0.25 8.77 -1.88
N ARG A 33 -1.43 9.22 -1.43
CA ARG A 33 -1.86 10.63 -1.52
C ARG A 33 -2.28 11.15 -0.15
N PRO A 34 -1.94 12.41 0.19
CA PRO A 34 -2.44 13.05 1.41
C PRO A 34 -3.97 12.99 1.50
N THR A 35 -4.50 12.83 2.71
CA THR A 35 -5.94 12.81 2.96
C THR A 35 -6.27 13.43 4.31
N ASP A 36 -7.44 14.06 4.39
CA ASP A 36 -8.08 14.56 5.61
C ASP A 36 -9.05 13.53 6.25
N LYS A 37 -9.18 12.35 5.63
CA LYS A 37 -10.04 11.25 6.07
C LYS A 37 -9.22 10.11 6.70
N LYS A 38 -9.91 9.01 7.01
CA LYS A 38 -9.28 7.74 7.40
C LYS A 38 -8.42 7.18 6.26
N THR A 39 -7.49 6.28 6.60
CA THR A 39 -6.69 5.58 5.60
C THR A 39 -7.54 4.58 4.85
N GLU A 40 -7.64 4.80 3.54
CA GLU A 40 -8.30 3.91 2.59
C GLU A 40 -7.23 3.26 1.71
N VAL A 41 -7.29 1.95 1.54
CA VAL A 41 -6.42 1.20 0.63
C VAL A 41 -7.29 0.52 -0.43
N ASN A 42 -7.12 0.94 -1.67
CA ASN A 42 -7.78 0.38 -2.85
C ASN A 42 -6.78 -0.46 -3.64
N ILE A 43 -7.12 -1.73 -3.88
CA ILE A 43 -6.23 -2.68 -4.54
C ILE A 43 -6.91 -3.25 -5.77
N VAL A 44 -6.22 -3.24 -6.90
CA VAL A 44 -6.53 -4.05 -8.07
C VAL A 44 -5.42 -5.08 -8.22
N THR A 45 -5.75 -6.37 -8.08
CA THR A 45 -4.76 -7.45 -8.18
C THR A 45 -5.14 -8.46 -9.25
N GLY A 46 -4.13 -8.95 -9.98
CA GLY A 46 -4.27 -10.07 -10.89
C GLY A 46 -4.50 -11.42 -10.20
N SER A 47 -4.25 -11.53 -8.89
CA SER A 47 -4.33 -12.78 -8.13
C SER A 47 -5.61 -12.86 -7.29
N ASP A 48 -6.54 -13.73 -7.70
CA ASP A 48 -7.84 -13.86 -7.04
C ASP A 48 -7.78 -14.77 -5.81
N GLY A 49 -8.61 -14.49 -4.80
CA GLY A 49 -8.77 -15.34 -3.61
C GLY A 49 -7.75 -15.09 -2.49
N PHE A 50 -6.96 -14.01 -2.58
CA PHE A 50 -5.91 -13.68 -1.61
C PHE A 50 -6.30 -12.54 -0.65
N LYS A 51 -7.58 -12.18 -0.56
CA LYS A 51 -8.08 -11.10 0.32
C LYS A 51 -7.57 -11.19 1.77
N GLU A 52 -7.56 -12.38 2.38
CA GLU A 52 -7.06 -12.55 3.74
C GLU A 52 -5.55 -12.34 3.85
N VAL A 53 -4.78 -12.77 2.84
CA VAL A 53 -3.33 -12.54 2.79
C VAL A 53 -3.04 -11.05 2.66
N TRP A 54 -3.77 -10.34 1.79
CA TRP A 54 -3.71 -8.88 1.68
C TRP A 54 -4.02 -8.19 3.01
N ALA A 55 -5.13 -8.57 3.67
CA ALA A 55 -5.50 -8.02 4.97
C ALA A 55 -4.39 -8.20 6.02
N ASN A 56 -3.76 -9.38 6.07
CA ASN A 56 -2.67 -9.68 7.00
C ASN A 56 -1.40 -8.87 6.72
N VAL A 57 -1.03 -8.70 5.44
CA VAL A 57 0.13 -7.89 5.04
C VAL A 57 -0.10 -6.43 5.41
N LEU A 58 -1.24 -5.86 5.02
CA LEU A 58 -1.58 -4.47 5.31
C LEU A 58 -1.70 -4.22 6.81
N LYS A 59 -2.36 -5.11 7.55
CA LYS A 59 -2.48 -4.99 9.01
C LYS A 59 -1.10 -4.92 9.66
N ARG A 60 -0.18 -5.84 9.30
CA ARG A 60 1.18 -5.84 9.85
C ARG A 60 1.95 -4.57 9.49
N PHE A 61 1.72 -4.03 8.29
CA PHE A 61 2.31 -2.76 7.87
C PHE A 61 1.79 -1.58 8.71
N PHE A 62 0.47 -1.41 8.84
CA PHE A 62 -0.12 -0.30 9.60
C PHE A 62 0.02 -0.42 11.11
N ASP A 63 0.08 -1.64 11.66
CA ASP A 63 0.41 -1.88 13.07
C ASP A 63 1.82 -1.33 13.40
N ARG A 64 2.74 -1.31 12.41
CA ARG A 64 4.11 -0.81 12.57
C ARG A 64 4.25 0.66 12.17
N TYR A 65 3.54 1.08 11.13
CA TYR A 65 3.61 2.41 10.54
C TYR A 65 2.20 2.96 10.38
N PRO A 66 1.65 3.69 11.38
CA PRO A 66 0.26 4.16 11.38
C PRO A 66 0.08 5.39 10.48
N ILE A 67 0.55 5.29 9.24
CA ILE A 67 0.57 6.36 8.24
C ILE A 67 -0.84 6.62 7.71
N GLN A 68 -1.23 7.89 7.68
CA GLN A 68 -2.52 8.35 7.22
C GLN A 68 -2.45 8.85 5.77
N ALA A 69 -3.05 8.11 4.84
CA ALA A 69 -3.05 8.40 3.41
C ALA A 69 -4.22 7.73 2.68
N ASN A 70 -4.59 8.25 1.50
CA ASN A 70 -5.34 7.48 0.51
C ASN A 70 -4.36 6.70 -0.36
N ILE A 71 -4.50 5.39 -0.42
CA ILE A 71 -3.53 4.47 -1.01
C ILE A 71 -4.18 3.69 -2.15
N GLU A 72 -3.52 3.69 -3.30
CA GLU A 72 -3.85 2.85 -4.45
C GLU A 72 -2.70 1.86 -4.69
N ILE A 73 -3.07 0.60 -4.93
CA ILE A 73 -2.15 -0.48 -5.27
C ILE A 73 -2.64 -1.19 -6.53
N ASN A 74 -1.81 -1.25 -7.56
CA ASN A 74 -2.06 -2.08 -8.73
C ASN A 74 -1.00 -3.18 -8.80
N ASP A 75 -1.44 -4.43 -8.66
CA ASP A 75 -0.59 -5.61 -8.47
C ASP A 75 -0.75 -6.61 -9.62
N PHE A 76 0.39 -7.11 -10.11
CA PHE A 76 0.44 -8.21 -11.09
C PHE A 76 1.10 -9.44 -10.45
N GLY A 77 0.54 -9.93 -9.35
CA GLY A 77 0.94 -11.21 -8.75
C GLY A 77 2.23 -11.17 -7.95
N SER A 78 2.49 -10.07 -7.25
CA SER A 78 3.59 -9.97 -6.29
C SER A 78 3.43 -10.93 -5.11
N THR A 79 4.57 -11.43 -4.64
CA THR A 79 4.60 -12.14 -3.36
C THR A 79 4.38 -11.15 -2.19
N PRO A 80 3.87 -11.60 -1.04
CA PRO A 80 3.71 -10.74 0.14
C PRO A 80 4.99 -9.99 0.57
N GLY A 81 6.16 -10.57 0.33
CA GLY A 81 7.45 -9.92 0.60
C GLY A 81 7.70 -8.70 -0.29
N VAL A 82 7.39 -8.80 -1.58
CA VAL A 82 7.52 -7.69 -2.54
C VAL A 82 6.51 -6.59 -2.24
N VAL A 83 5.27 -6.96 -1.88
CA VAL A 83 4.26 -6.01 -1.42
C VAL A 83 4.78 -5.17 -0.24
N ASN A 84 5.28 -5.84 0.80
CA ASN A 84 5.81 -5.14 1.97
C ASN A 84 7.04 -4.29 1.65
N LEU A 85 7.90 -4.74 0.73
CA LEU A 85 9.05 -3.97 0.25
C LEU A 85 8.61 -2.65 -0.40
N ARG A 86 7.66 -2.68 -1.34
CA ARG A 86 7.17 -1.47 -2.04
C ARG A 86 6.48 -0.49 -1.09
N LEU A 87 5.68 -1.01 -0.15
CA LEU A 87 5.06 -0.19 0.90
C LEU A 87 6.12 0.50 1.78
N THR A 88 7.19 -0.20 2.14
CA THR A 88 8.27 0.37 2.97
C THR A 88 9.09 1.40 2.20
N GLN A 89 9.41 1.15 0.92
CA GLN A 89 10.08 2.12 0.06
C GLN A 89 9.26 3.41 -0.09
N ALA A 90 7.93 3.32 -0.18
CA ALA A 90 7.08 4.50 -0.20
C ALA A 90 7.20 5.33 1.10
N LEU A 91 7.44 4.69 2.25
CA LEU A 91 7.71 5.39 3.51
C LEU A 91 9.07 6.08 3.53
N GLU A 92 10.09 5.47 2.93
CA GLU A 92 11.44 6.03 2.83
C GLU A 92 11.42 7.33 2.02
N GLU A 93 10.77 7.31 0.86
CA GLU A 93 10.58 8.48 -0.01
C GLU A 93 9.80 9.62 0.68
N LEU A 94 8.86 9.28 1.57
CA LEU A 94 8.14 10.27 2.38
C LEU A 94 9.04 10.98 3.39
N LYS A 95 10.06 10.29 3.91
CA LYS A 95 10.99 10.83 4.91
C LYS A 95 12.11 11.68 4.32
N ASP A 96 12.21 11.79 2.99
CA ASP A 96 13.32 12.48 2.32
C ASP A 96 14.70 11.96 2.76
N GLU A 97 14.81 10.67 3.08
CA GLU A 97 16.11 10.04 3.30
C GLU A 97 16.80 9.87 1.94
N LYS A 98 17.54 10.90 1.52
CA LYS A 98 18.49 10.86 0.39
C LYS A 98 19.90 10.52 0.86
#